data_AF-A0A345VJC4-F1
#
_entry.id   AF-A0A345VJC4-F1
#
_cell.length_a   1.000
_cell.length_b   1.000
_cell.length_c   1.000
_cell.angle_alpha   90.00
_cell.angle_beta   90.00
_cell.angle_gamma   90.00
#
_symmetry.space_group_name_H-M   'P 1'
#
loop_
_entity.id
_entity.type
_entity.pdbx_description
1 polymer ?
#
loop_
_entity_poly.entity_id
_entity_poly.type
_entity_poly.pdbx_seq_one_letter_code
_entity_poly.pdbx_strand_id
1 'polypeptide(L)'
;MFNDEQKDHYFQEKISALESEVSRLSPYEYDYRLLRDVVADCLLQGRLTVSELPQATRLLQNDDLFYTYAWRLVEAKGDYQDGIIILKTLQDDLNYLLSIGKLSQEQYSQWLEKWLSFLERGRIAFKGEKDFERYFQDQKEVNRSLFSDFNL
;
A
#
# COMPACT_ATOMS: atom_id res chain seq x y z
N MET A 1 20.84 36.92 -26.13
CA MET A 1 21.13 35.60 -26.71
C MET A 1 22.30 35.05 -25.90
N PHE A 2 22.09 34.02 -25.07
CA PHE A 2 23.21 33.41 -24.35
C PHE A 2 24.11 32.71 -25.38
N ASN A 3 25.43 32.96 -25.32
CA ASN A 3 26.39 32.24 -26.14
C ASN A 3 26.51 30.80 -25.62
N ASP A 4 26.82 29.83 -26.47
CA ASP A 4 26.71 28.40 -26.11
C ASP A 4 27.58 28.02 -24.89
N GLU A 5 28.76 28.63 -24.72
CA GLU A 5 29.61 28.45 -23.53
C GLU A 5 28.94 28.87 -22.20
N GLN A 6 28.09 29.91 -22.22
CA GLN A 6 27.39 30.37 -21.02
C GLN A 6 26.23 29.45 -20.65
N LYS A 7 25.62 28.79 -21.65
CA LYS A 7 24.61 27.74 -21.39
C LYS A 7 25.27 26.49 -20.82
N ASP A 8 26.40 26.09 -21.37
CA ASP A 8 27.12 24.90 -20.90
C ASP A 8 27.57 25.06 -19.44
N HIS A 9 28.10 26.24 -19.09
CA HIS A 9 28.46 26.56 -17.70
C HIS A 9 27.23 26.52 -16.76
N TYR A 10 26.10 27.11 -17.18
CA TYR A 10 24.86 27.09 -16.41
C TYR A 10 24.32 25.66 -16.16
N PHE A 11 24.40 24.79 -17.17
CA PHE A 11 23.98 23.39 -17.01
C PHE A 11 24.95 22.61 -16.13
N GLN A 12 26.25 22.84 -16.23
CA GLN A 12 27.24 22.21 -15.34
C GLN A 12 26.98 22.56 -13.88
N GLU A 13 26.76 23.84 -13.55
CA GLU A 13 26.44 24.24 -12.17
C GLU A 13 25.16 23.58 -11.65
N LYS A 14 24.12 23.48 -12.49
CA LYS A 14 22.88 22.78 -12.13
C LYS A 14 23.08 21.29 -11.90
N ILE A 15 23.86 20.63 -12.75
CA ILE A 15 24.18 19.21 -12.61
C ILE A 15 24.92 18.98 -11.30
N SER A 16 25.95 19.78 -11.01
CA SER A 16 26.71 19.67 -9.76
C SER A 16 25.85 19.92 -8.51
N ALA A 17 24.90 20.86 -8.58
CA ALA A 17 23.95 21.10 -7.50
C ALA A 17 23.03 19.88 -7.27
N LEU A 18 22.52 19.28 -8.34
CA LEU A 18 21.67 18.08 -8.27
C LEU A 18 22.46 16.87 -7.76
N GLU A 19 23.70 16.66 -8.20
CA GLU A 19 24.57 15.58 -7.73
C GLU A 19 24.87 15.71 -6.22
N SER A 20 25.06 16.94 -5.75
CA SER A 20 25.23 17.24 -4.33
C SER A 20 23.96 16.94 -3.53
N GLU A 21 22.78 17.31 -4.04
CA GLU A 21 21.51 16.95 -3.40
C GLU A 21 21.26 15.44 -3.38
N VAL A 22 21.54 14.74 -4.47
CA VAL A 22 21.44 13.26 -4.53
C VAL A 22 22.37 12.63 -3.50
N SER A 23 23.62 13.10 -3.41
CA SER A 23 24.58 12.59 -2.43
C SER A 23 24.12 12.84 -0.99
N ARG A 24 23.51 14.02 -0.73
CA ARG A 24 22.94 14.37 0.57
C ARG A 24 21.72 13.52 0.93
N LEU A 25 20.90 13.15 -0.06
CA LEU A 25 19.65 12.43 0.15
C LEU A 25 19.81 10.90 0.14
N SER A 26 20.85 10.38 -0.52
CA SER A 26 21.13 8.94 -0.67
C SER A 26 21.09 8.14 0.65
N PRO A 27 21.67 8.59 1.77
CA PRO A 27 21.61 7.84 3.03
C PRO A 27 20.18 7.65 3.55
N TYR A 28 19.31 8.63 3.36
CA TYR A 28 17.93 8.57 3.83
C TYR A 28 17.09 7.54 3.07
N GLU A 29 17.44 7.27 1.80
CA GLU A 29 16.78 6.20 1.05
C GLU A 29 17.14 4.82 1.63
N TYR A 30 18.41 4.62 1.97
CA TYR A 30 18.87 3.37 2.60
C TYR A 30 18.24 3.16 3.97
N ASP A 31 18.28 4.18 4.84
CA ASP A 31 17.68 4.12 6.17
C ASP A 31 16.17 3.90 6.11
N TYR A 32 15.50 4.54 5.14
CA TYR A 32 14.08 4.33 4.90
C TYR A 32 13.77 2.88 4.52
N ARG A 33 14.54 2.26 3.62
CA ARG A 33 14.34 0.85 3.24
C ARG A 33 14.53 -0.09 4.43
N LEU A 34 15.58 0.13 5.24
CA LEU A 34 15.83 -0.64 6.46
C LEU A 34 14.66 -0.53 7.44
N LEU A 35 14.20 0.70 7.72
CA LEU A 35 13.08 0.91 8.64
C LEU A 35 11.79 0.29 8.12
N ARG A 36 11.54 0.39 6.81
CA ARG A 36 10.39 -0.23 6.15
C ARG A 36 10.40 -1.75 6.38
N ASP A 37 11.53 -2.41 6.18
CA ASP A 37 11.63 -3.86 6.33
C ASP A 37 11.45 -4.28 7.81
N VAL A 38 11.99 -3.51 8.76
CA VAL A 38 11.76 -3.73 10.21
C VAL A 38 10.27 -3.59 10.57
N VAL A 39 9.59 -2.58 10.05
CA VAL A 39 8.15 -2.39 10.27
C VAL A 39 7.34 -3.55 9.68
N ALA A 40 7.69 -4.00 8.48
CA ALA A 40 7.05 -5.15 7.85
C ALA A 40 7.21 -6.42 8.71
N ASP A 41 8.42 -6.69 9.20
CA ASP A 41 8.69 -7.81 10.10
C ASP A 41 7.89 -7.72 11.41
N CYS A 42 7.75 -6.52 11.97
CA CYS A 42 6.91 -6.30 13.15
C CYS A 42 5.44 -6.63 12.88
N LEU A 43 4.91 -6.27 11.70
CA LEU A 43 3.54 -6.63 11.28
C LEU A 43 3.40 -8.15 11.13
N LEU A 44 4.36 -8.81 10.47
CA LEU A 44 4.34 -10.26 10.27
C LEU A 44 4.45 -11.04 11.58
N GLN A 45 5.14 -10.49 12.59
CA GLN A 45 5.26 -11.07 13.92
C GLN A 45 4.09 -10.72 14.84
N GLY A 46 3.18 -9.82 14.42
CA GLY A 46 2.06 -9.35 15.22
C GLY A 46 2.47 -8.47 16.40
N ARG A 47 3.64 -7.84 16.32
CA ARG A 47 4.11 -6.84 17.29
C ARG A 47 3.54 -5.45 17.01
N LEU A 48 2.94 -5.29 15.83
CA LEU A 48 2.31 -4.08 15.34
C LEU A 48 1.12 -4.49 14.45
N THR A 49 0.12 -3.64 14.37
CA THR A 49 -1.01 -3.73 13.44
C THR A 49 -0.95 -2.59 12.43
N VAL A 50 -1.59 -2.77 11.26
CA VAL A 50 -1.57 -1.75 10.21
C VAL A 50 -2.22 -0.44 10.68
N SER A 51 -3.25 -0.53 11.53
CA SER A 51 -3.95 0.64 12.08
C SER A 51 -3.08 1.50 13.02
N GLU A 52 -2.01 0.93 13.60
CA GLU A 52 -1.04 1.66 14.42
C GLU A 52 -0.03 2.48 13.60
N LEU A 53 0.09 2.19 12.30
CA LEU A 53 0.92 2.98 11.40
C LEU A 53 0.22 4.30 11.01
N PRO A 54 0.95 5.39 10.75
CA PRO A 54 0.36 6.59 10.16
C PRO A 54 -0.28 6.28 8.80
N GLN A 55 -1.51 6.75 8.57
CA GLN A 55 -2.26 6.48 7.33
C GLN A 55 -1.48 6.83 6.06
N ALA A 56 -0.78 7.97 6.06
CA ALA A 56 0.03 8.44 4.93
C ALA A 56 1.22 7.51 4.59
N THR A 57 1.63 6.63 5.49
CA THR A 57 2.77 5.72 5.30
C THR A 57 2.34 4.28 5.01
N ARG A 58 1.05 3.94 5.10
CA ARG A 58 0.57 2.56 4.91
C ARG A 58 0.58 2.12 3.45
N LEU A 59 0.44 3.06 2.52
CA LEU A 59 0.40 2.86 1.07
C LEU A 59 1.46 3.77 0.41
N LEU A 60 2.72 3.37 0.49
CA LEU A 60 3.84 4.12 -0.09
C LEU A 60 4.13 3.59 -1.50
N GLN A 61 4.05 4.46 -2.52
CA GLN A 61 4.49 4.24 -3.90
C GLN A 61 4.25 2.81 -4.46
N ASN A 62 2.98 2.42 -4.62
CA ASN A 62 2.54 1.14 -5.20
C ASN A 62 3.01 -0.13 -4.44
N ASP A 63 3.69 0.02 -3.30
CA ASP A 63 4.14 -1.07 -2.45
C ASP A 63 3.01 -1.49 -1.49
N ASP A 64 2.72 -2.79 -1.46
CA ASP A 64 1.72 -3.41 -0.55
C ASP A 64 2.33 -4.13 0.63
N LEU A 65 3.64 -3.99 0.84
CA LEU A 65 4.39 -4.74 1.83
C LEU A 65 3.69 -4.86 3.18
N PHE A 66 3.23 -3.72 3.73
CA PHE A 66 2.60 -3.70 5.06
C PHE A 66 1.26 -4.44 5.10
N TYR A 67 0.40 -4.22 4.11
CA TYR A 67 -0.87 -4.93 4.00
C TYR A 67 -0.66 -6.42 3.74
N THR A 68 0.27 -6.78 2.86
CA THR A 68 0.63 -8.16 2.55
C THR A 68 1.15 -8.89 3.79
N TYR A 69 2.01 -8.26 4.59
CA TYR A 69 2.62 -8.91 5.77
C TYR A 69 1.61 -9.06 6.91
N ALA A 70 0.79 -8.03 7.16
CA ALA A 70 -0.32 -8.13 8.10
C ALA A 70 -1.33 -9.21 7.67
N TRP A 71 -1.64 -9.28 6.36
CA TRP A 71 -2.54 -10.30 5.82
C TRP A 71 -2.02 -11.72 6.01
N ARG A 72 -0.72 -11.94 5.74
CA ARG A 72 -0.08 -13.25 5.94
C ARG A 72 -0.17 -13.72 7.38
N LEU A 73 -0.04 -12.81 8.35
CA LEU A 73 -0.16 -13.15 9.75
C LEU A 73 -1.56 -13.63 10.11
N VAL A 74 -2.60 -12.89 9.68
CA VAL A 74 -3.99 -13.26 10.01
C VAL A 74 -4.40 -14.55 9.32
N GLU A 75 -3.94 -14.79 8.09
CA GLU A 75 -4.11 -16.09 7.42
C GLU A 75 -3.45 -17.23 8.21
N ALA A 76 -2.20 -17.04 8.64
CA ALA A 76 -1.46 -18.05 9.39
C ALA A 76 -2.11 -18.36 10.76
N LYS A 77 -2.75 -17.37 11.37
CA LYS A 77 -3.48 -17.52 12.64
C LYS A 77 -4.92 -18.01 12.47
N GLY A 78 -5.49 -17.92 11.27
CA GLY A 78 -6.93 -18.10 11.07
C GLY A 78 -7.76 -16.98 11.72
N ASP A 79 -7.19 -15.79 11.92
CA ASP A 79 -7.86 -14.67 12.58
C ASP A 79 -8.70 -13.87 11.60
N TYR A 80 -9.95 -14.30 11.42
CA TYR A 80 -10.86 -13.65 10.48
C TYR A 80 -11.24 -12.23 10.91
N GLN A 81 -11.23 -11.93 12.22
CA GLN A 81 -11.65 -10.63 12.73
C GLN A 81 -10.62 -9.57 12.34
N ASP A 82 -9.34 -9.85 12.60
CA ASP A 82 -8.25 -8.98 12.17
C ASP A 82 -8.16 -8.91 10.65
N GLY A 83 -8.47 -10.00 9.92
CA GLY A 83 -8.62 -9.97 8.47
C GLY A 83 -9.67 -8.96 7.99
N ILE A 84 -10.87 -8.95 8.57
CA ILE A 84 -11.90 -7.96 8.22
C ILE A 84 -11.44 -6.54 8.55
N ILE A 85 -10.75 -6.34 9.67
CA ILE A 85 -10.22 -5.03 10.06
C ILE A 85 -9.19 -4.54 9.03
N ILE A 86 -8.28 -5.40 8.57
CA ILE A 86 -7.29 -5.06 7.55
C ILE A 86 -7.98 -4.64 6.24
N LEU A 87 -8.99 -5.39 5.79
CA LEU A 87 -9.74 -5.07 4.56
C LEU A 87 -10.47 -3.72 4.63
N LYS A 88 -11.08 -3.42 5.79
CA LYS A 88 -11.72 -2.12 6.02
C LYS A 88 -10.70 -0.99 6.04
N THR A 89 -9.58 -1.19 6.74
CA THR A 89 -8.50 -0.19 6.84
C THR A 89 -7.93 0.13 5.45
N LEU A 90 -7.72 -0.90 4.62
CA LEU A 90 -7.26 -0.70 3.23
C LEU A 90 -8.28 0.13 2.44
N GLN A 91 -9.57 -0.20 2.52
CA GLN A 91 -10.61 0.54 1.81
C GLN A 91 -10.69 2.02 2.26
N ASP A 92 -10.59 2.28 3.57
CA ASP A 92 -10.57 3.63 4.13
C ASP A 92 -9.35 4.43 3.67
N ASP A 93 -8.16 3.80 3.66
CA ASP A 93 -6.93 4.42 3.18
C ASP A 93 -7.01 4.77 1.68
N LEU A 94 -7.57 3.88 0.85
CA LEU A 94 -7.76 4.14 -0.58
C LEU A 94 -8.70 5.32 -0.83
N ASN A 95 -9.83 5.35 -0.12
CA ASN A 95 -10.79 6.45 -0.21
C ASN A 95 -10.17 7.78 0.22
N TYR A 96 -9.42 7.77 1.33
CA TYR A 96 -8.71 8.95 1.81
C TYR A 96 -7.70 9.47 0.79
N LEU A 97 -6.79 8.62 0.32
CA LEU A 97 -5.73 9.02 -0.61
C LEU A 97 -6.28 9.50 -1.96
N LEU A 98 -7.36 8.88 -2.45
CA LEU A 98 -8.07 9.35 -3.63
C LEU A 98 -8.67 10.75 -3.39
N SER A 99 -9.32 10.96 -2.25
CA SER A 99 -9.97 12.25 -1.93
C SER A 99 -9.01 13.44 -1.84
N ILE A 100 -7.77 13.20 -1.41
CA ILE A 100 -6.73 14.24 -1.32
C ILE A 100 -5.82 14.30 -2.55
N GLY A 101 -6.14 13.55 -3.62
CA GLY A 101 -5.38 13.55 -4.87
C GLY A 101 -3.98 12.96 -4.76
N LYS A 102 -3.73 12.10 -3.76
CA LYS A 102 -2.46 11.37 -3.58
C LYS A 102 -2.46 10.02 -4.29
N LEU A 103 -3.60 9.60 -4.80
CA LEU A 103 -3.78 8.39 -5.59
C LEU A 103 -4.37 8.77 -6.95
N SER A 104 -3.76 8.32 -8.05
CA SER A 104 -4.39 8.43 -9.37
C SER A 104 -5.53 7.43 -9.51
N GLN A 105 -6.43 7.64 -10.48
CA GLN A 105 -7.51 6.69 -10.75
C GLN A 105 -6.97 5.30 -11.14
N GLU A 106 -5.86 5.25 -11.89
CA GLU A 106 -5.20 4.00 -12.28
C GLU A 106 -4.65 3.25 -11.07
N GLN A 107 -3.97 3.97 -10.17
CA GLN A 107 -3.46 3.39 -8.92
C GLN A 107 -4.60 2.91 -8.02
N TYR A 108 -5.70 3.67 -7.95
CA TYR A 108 -6.90 3.24 -7.22
C TYR A 108 -7.43 1.91 -7.73
N SER A 109 -7.56 1.75 -9.05
CA SER A 109 -7.99 0.48 -9.65
C SER A 109 -7.05 -0.66 -9.30
N GLN A 110 -5.72 -0.48 -9.43
CA GLN A 110 -4.74 -1.52 -9.06
C GLN A 110 -4.84 -1.94 -7.59
N TRP A 111 -5.15 -1.00 -6.70
CA TRP A 111 -5.34 -1.31 -5.28
C TRP A 111 -6.66 -2.01 -4.99
N LEU A 112 -7.72 -1.71 -5.75
CA LEU A 112 -8.97 -2.48 -5.67
C LEU A 112 -8.74 -3.95 -6.06
N GLU A 113 -7.91 -4.22 -7.07
CA GLU A 113 -7.53 -5.59 -7.45
C GLU A 113 -6.84 -6.31 -6.29
N LYS A 114 -5.92 -5.63 -5.60
CA LYS A 114 -5.25 -6.18 -4.42
C LYS A 114 -6.22 -6.42 -3.27
N TRP A 115 -7.13 -5.49 -3.02
CA TRP A 115 -8.17 -5.64 -2.00
C TRP A 115 -9.07 -6.86 -2.28
N LEU A 116 -9.49 -7.05 -3.53
CA LEU A 116 -10.24 -8.24 -3.95
C LEU A 116 -9.43 -9.53 -3.77
N SER A 117 -8.14 -9.51 -4.11
CA SER A 117 -7.26 -10.66 -3.91
C SER A 117 -7.16 -11.06 -2.44
N PHE A 118 -7.04 -10.10 -1.52
CA PHE A 118 -7.07 -10.39 -0.09
C PHE A 118 -8.44 -10.95 0.33
N LEU A 119 -9.53 -10.36 -0.14
CA LEU A 119 -10.86 -10.83 0.17
C LEU A 119 -11.09 -12.29 -0.28
N GLU A 120 -10.65 -12.65 -1.50
CA GLU A 120 -10.71 -14.03 -2.01
C GLU A 120 -9.83 -14.98 -1.19
N ARG A 121 -8.60 -14.57 -0.86
CA ARG A 121 -7.71 -15.37 -0.01
C ARG A 121 -8.31 -15.61 1.37
N GLY A 122 -8.97 -14.61 1.94
CA GLY A 122 -9.68 -14.72 3.22
C GLY A 122 -10.82 -15.72 3.15
N ARG A 123 -11.55 -15.79 2.03
CA ARG A 123 -12.61 -16.80 1.84
C ARG A 123 -12.07 -18.23 1.87
N ILE A 124 -10.84 -18.43 1.41
CA ILE A 124 -10.15 -19.72 1.47
C ILE A 124 -9.60 -19.98 2.88
N ALA A 125 -8.88 -19.00 3.45
CA ALA A 125 -8.18 -19.14 4.73
C ALA A 125 -9.14 -19.27 5.92
N PHE A 126 -10.28 -18.58 5.88
CA PHE A 126 -11.28 -18.53 6.96
C PHE A 126 -12.52 -19.37 6.63
N LYS A 127 -12.37 -20.41 5.81
CA LYS A 127 -13.49 -21.24 5.38
C LYS A 127 -14.22 -21.86 6.58
N GLY A 128 -15.51 -21.59 6.68
CA GLY A 128 -16.37 -22.05 7.78
C GLY A 128 -16.69 -20.97 8.81
N GLU A 129 -15.96 -19.85 8.79
CA GLU A 129 -16.23 -18.69 9.63
C GLU A 129 -17.43 -17.91 9.08
N LYS A 130 -18.56 -17.98 9.79
CA LYS A 130 -19.83 -17.40 9.34
C LYS A 130 -19.78 -15.88 9.21
N ASP A 131 -19.03 -15.23 10.09
CA ASP A 131 -18.91 -13.78 10.11
C ASP A 131 -18.09 -13.27 8.92
N PHE A 132 -17.02 -13.98 8.57
CA PHE A 132 -16.24 -13.66 7.37
C PHE A 132 -17.04 -13.92 6.09
N GLU A 133 -17.74 -15.05 6.01
CA GLU A 133 -18.60 -15.34 4.85
C GLU A 133 -19.70 -14.28 4.70
N ARG A 134 -20.33 -13.88 5.79
CA ARG A 134 -21.30 -12.79 5.78
C ARG A 134 -20.67 -11.49 5.28
N TYR A 135 -19.51 -11.12 5.81
CA TYR A 135 -18.78 -9.93 5.37
C TYR A 135 -18.45 -10.00 3.87
N PHE A 136 -18.01 -11.15 3.36
CA PHE A 136 -17.75 -11.37 1.93
C PHE A 136 -19.01 -11.13 1.09
N GLN A 137 -20.16 -11.70 1.48
CA GLN A 137 -21.42 -11.51 0.77
C GLN A 137 -21.89 -10.05 0.80
N ASP A 138 -21.76 -9.37 1.95
CA ASP A 138 -22.09 -7.95 2.07
C ASP A 138 -21.22 -7.12 1.11
N GLN A 139 -19.91 -7.41 1.02
CA GLN A 139 -19.01 -6.74 0.07
C GLN A 139 -19.36 -7.02 -1.39
N LYS A 140 -19.74 -8.25 -1.71
CA LYS A 140 -20.19 -8.65 -3.05
C LYS A 140 -21.47 -7.91 -3.45
N GLU A 141 -22.39 -7.71 -2.51
CA GLU A 141 -23.63 -6.97 -2.75
C GLU A 141 -23.39 -5.47 -2.95
N VAL A 142 -22.53 -4.86 -2.14
CA VAL A 142 -22.24 -3.41 -2.25
C VAL A 142 -21.42 -3.11 -3.51
N ASN A 143 -20.52 -4.00 -3.91
CA ASN A 143 -19.59 -3.80 -5.01
C ASN A 143 -19.89 -4.71 -6.22
N ARG A 144 -21.17 -4.98 -6.51
CA ARG A 144 -21.60 -5.96 -7.54
C ARG A 144 -20.91 -5.81 -8.89
N SER A 145 -20.78 -4.58 -9.39
CA SER A 145 -20.14 -4.32 -10.69
C SER A 145 -18.66 -4.70 -10.65
N LEU A 146 -17.96 -4.31 -9.58
CA LEU A 146 -16.55 -4.63 -9.38
C LEU A 146 -16.37 -6.16 -9.30
N PHE A 147 -17.17 -6.88 -8.52
CA PHE A 147 -17.04 -8.35 -8.45
C PHE A 147 -17.32 -9.04 -9.79
N SER A 148 -18.28 -8.53 -10.56
CA SER A 148 -18.57 -9.04 -11.90
C SER A 148 -17.38 -8.89 -12.85
N ASP A 149 -16.68 -7.76 -12.80
CA ASP A 149 -15.51 -7.49 -13.66
C ASP A 149 -14.34 -8.44 -13.36
N PHE A 150 -14.27 -8.96 -12.14
CA PHE A 150 -13.22 -9.88 -11.67
C PHE A 150 -13.66 -11.37 -11.61
N ASN A 151 -14.85 -11.71 -12.11
CA ASN A 151 -15.44 -13.06 -12.04
C ASN A 151 -15.55 -13.65 -10.62
N LEU A 152 -15.81 -12.81 -9.61
CA LEU A 152 -15.91 -13.18 -8.19
C LEU A 152 -17.35 -13.24 -7.65
#